data_AF-A0A0M9ESC4-F1
#
_entry.id   AF-A0A0M9ESC4-F1
#
_cell.length_a   1.000
_cell.length_b   1.000
_cell.length_c   1.000
_cell.angle_alpha   90.00
_cell.angle_beta   90.00
_cell.angle_gamma   90.00
#
_symmetry.space_group_name_H-M   'P 1'
#
loop_
_entity.id
_entity.type
_entity.pdbx_description
1 polymer ?
#
loop_
_entity_poly.entity_id
_entity_poly.type
_entity_poly.pdbx_seq_one_letter_code
_entity_poly.pdbx_strand_id
1 'polypeptide(L)'
;MVLENFKVAFVALALANFASLAASQNTPNENLVLADCGIGLGENGGSTSREAIYYNGDVWTGQGENTYQPTMMVNVPWAGHYPWTQGVEFTMPNGDRFAAYVDVAVKDPGKAGVAIHSYEMDHPLSCYSYHRDRVFQLADGKWCSSAYVCNHQKGDVYKGPLDSKPEPPKPEPQQLEIIGSVNNDTVEIYNIPASRIMNTARKAFLENGAKCDTTKQQINGKCTISWKCDGDKATEALEKMAIVFDKLAVDDKFSSMREVVTDICRQPDTRPGREGQCRLWEQKVDKYYKMPSSIDLTMRNVARPELGENSNIHATLEYKIECETSAWDDFFCQSSGTILAALWPAVGVPVSIGCGLF
;
A
#
# COMPACT_ATOMS: atom_id res chain seq x y z
N MET A 1 33.34 49.39 -8.30
CA MET A 1 34.11 48.25 -7.80
C MET A 1 33.11 47.23 -7.26
N VAL A 2 32.43 46.51 -8.15
CA VAL A 2 31.34 45.58 -7.85
C VAL A 2 31.53 44.40 -8.79
N LEU A 3 32.48 43.51 -8.52
CA LEU A 3 32.72 42.35 -9.39
C LEU A 3 33.62 41.27 -8.78
N GLU A 4 33.49 40.93 -7.50
CA GLU A 4 34.22 39.75 -6.95
C GLU A 4 33.35 38.72 -6.19
N ASN A 5 32.12 39.06 -5.78
CA ASN A 5 31.32 38.15 -4.94
C ASN A 5 30.42 37.15 -5.69
N PHE A 6 30.37 37.17 -7.02
CA PHE A 6 29.41 36.36 -7.79
C PHE A 6 29.90 34.95 -8.15
N LYS A 7 31.22 34.68 -8.07
CA LYS A 7 31.77 33.36 -8.46
C LYS A 7 31.68 32.31 -7.35
N VAL A 8 31.70 32.73 -6.09
CA VAL A 8 31.67 31.81 -4.93
C VAL A 8 30.26 31.24 -4.71
N ALA A 9 29.21 32.04 -4.98
CA ALA A 9 27.82 31.63 -4.82
C ALA A 9 27.39 30.52 -5.82
N PHE A 10 27.91 30.55 -7.05
CA PHE A 10 27.59 29.52 -8.06
C PHE A 10 28.32 28.19 -7.83
N VAL A 11 29.53 28.21 -7.26
CA VAL A 11 30.26 26.98 -6.93
C VAL A 11 29.62 26.26 -5.73
N ALA A 12 29.12 27.02 -4.74
CA ALA A 12 28.40 26.44 -3.61
C ALA A 12 27.04 25.82 -4.00
N LEU A 13 26.32 26.40 -4.97
CA LEU A 13 25.05 25.86 -5.45
C LEU A 13 25.21 24.65 -6.39
N ALA A 14 26.36 24.54 -7.07
CA ALA A 14 26.69 23.37 -7.88
C ALA A 14 27.10 22.15 -7.02
N LEU A 15 27.76 22.37 -5.87
CA LEU A 15 28.15 21.30 -4.96
C LEU A 15 27.00 20.73 -4.12
N ALA A 16 25.92 21.50 -3.90
CA ALA A 16 24.73 21.03 -3.20
C ALA A 16 23.85 20.08 -4.04
N ASN A 17 24.07 19.98 -5.36
CA ASN A 17 23.30 19.11 -6.26
C ASN A 17 23.91 17.71 -6.46
N PHE A 18 25.05 17.40 -5.83
CA PHE A 18 25.71 16.08 -5.96
C PHE A 18 25.71 15.25 -4.68
N ALA A 19 25.21 15.79 -3.56
CA ALA A 19 24.88 14.96 -2.41
C ALA A 19 23.53 14.28 -2.70
N SER A 20 23.58 13.12 -3.36
CA SER A 20 22.47 12.18 -3.27
C SER A 20 22.26 11.93 -1.77
N LEU A 21 21.19 12.47 -1.20
CA LEU A 21 20.70 12.07 0.10
C LEU A 21 20.25 10.61 -0.06
N ALA A 22 21.20 9.68 -0.01
CA ALA A 22 20.92 8.29 0.24
C ALA A 22 20.35 8.24 1.66
N ALA A 23 19.03 8.31 1.76
CA ALA A 23 18.37 7.99 3.01
C ALA A 23 18.70 6.53 3.29
N SER A 24 19.38 6.28 4.42
CA SER A 24 19.65 4.91 4.83
C SER A 24 18.31 4.18 4.96
N GLN A 25 18.14 3.13 4.14
CA GLN A 25 16.96 2.31 4.12
C GLN A 25 17.32 1.03 4.85
N ASN A 26 16.72 0.79 6.03
CA ASN A 26 16.94 -0.44 6.78
C ASN A 26 16.24 -1.60 6.04
N THR A 27 17.03 -2.55 5.50
CA THR A 27 16.52 -3.63 4.63
C THR A 27 16.89 -5.04 5.13
N PRO A 28 16.39 -5.48 6.30
CA PRO A 28 16.91 -6.68 6.97
C PRO A 28 16.64 -8.00 6.21
N ASN A 29 15.72 -7.99 5.25
CA ASN A 29 15.32 -9.16 4.45
C ASN A 29 15.77 -9.05 2.99
N GLU A 30 16.75 -8.20 2.68
CA GLU A 30 17.19 -8.05 1.30
C GLU A 30 17.95 -9.27 0.79
N ASN A 31 17.67 -9.60 -0.47
CA ASN A 31 18.41 -10.59 -1.23
C ASN A 31 18.79 -10.00 -2.59
N LEU A 32 20.06 -10.13 -2.94
CA LEU A 32 20.60 -9.80 -4.25
C LEU A 32 21.04 -11.08 -4.94
N VAL A 33 20.47 -11.38 -6.10
CA VAL A 33 20.87 -12.50 -6.95
C VAL A 33 21.63 -11.97 -8.15
N LEU A 34 22.87 -12.43 -8.29
CA LEU A 34 23.63 -12.22 -9.51
C LEU A 34 23.38 -13.42 -10.42
N ALA A 35 22.87 -13.17 -11.62
CA ALA A 35 22.33 -14.20 -12.50
C ALA A 35 22.90 -14.11 -13.92
N ASP A 36 23.04 -15.27 -14.54
CA ASP A 36 23.46 -15.46 -15.92
C ASP A 36 22.29 -15.88 -16.78
N CYS A 37 22.00 -15.12 -17.83
CA CYS A 37 20.83 -15.29 -18.66
C CYS A 37 21.19 -15.67 -20.10
N GLY A 38 20.47 -16.67 -20.61
CA GLY A 38 20.78 -17.28 -21.90
C GLY A 38 22.09 -18.07 -21.90
N ILE A 39 22.38 -18.79 -20.81
CA ILE A 39 23.47 -19.77 -20.76
C ILE A 39 23.31 -20.76 -21.93
N GLY A 40 24.40 -21.08 -22.61
CA GLY A 40 24.40 -21.94 -23.80
C GLY A 40 24.13 -21.21 -25.12
N LEU A 41 23.77 -19.92 -25.08
CA LEU A 41 23.47 -19.11 -26.27
C LEU A 41 24.61 -18.14 -26.62
N GLY A 42 25.61 -17.98 -25.74
CA GLY A 42 26.79 -17.14 -25.96
C GLY A 42 28.00 -17.90 -26.52
N GLU A 43 29.10 -17.18 -26.71
CA GLU A 43 30.37 -17.75 -27.18
C GLU A 43 30.84 -18.88 -26.23
N ASN A 44 31.24 -20.02 -26.80
CA ASN A 44 31.64 -21.24 -26.07
C ASN A 44 30.57 -21.78 -25.10
N GLY A 45 29.28 -21.52 -25.35
CA GLY A 45 28.19 -21.96 -24.48
C GLY A 45 28.00 -21.07 -23.24
N GLY A 46 28.63 -19.90 -23.20
CA GLY A 46 28.49 -18.93 -22.12
C GLY A 46 27.13 -18.22 -22.09
N SER A 47 26.99 -17.32 -21.12
CA SER A 47 25.83 -16.44 -20.94
C SER A 47 25.79 -15.30 -21.97
N THR A 48 24.59 -14.85 -22.36
CA THR A 48 24.38 -13.72 -23.29
C THR A 48 24.02 -12.41 -22.59
N SER A 49 23.50 -12.47 -21.37
CA SER A 49 23.22 -11.30 -20.53
C SER A 49 23.43 -11.63 -19.07
N ARG A 50 23.75 -10.62 -18.26
CA ARG A 50 23.93 -10.77 -16.82
C ARG A 50 23.00 -9.82 -16.12
N GLU A 51 22.31 -10.30 -15.11
CA GLU A 51 21.33 -9.51 -14.39
C GLU A 51 21.68 -9.49 -12.91
N ALA A 52 21.48 -8.34 -12.29
CA ALA A 52 21.42 -8.19 -10.86
C ALA A 52 19.94 -8.07 -10.50
N ILE A 53 19.45 -9.06 -9.76
CA ILE A 53 18.04 -9.23 -9.44
C ILE A 53 17.88 -9.00 -7.94
N TYR A 54 17.09 -8.00 -7.56
CA TYR A 54 16.87 -7.60 -6.17
C TYR A 54 15.50 -8.04 -5.67
N TYR A 55 15.49 -8.58 -4.46
CA TYR A 55 14.30 -9.03 -3.75
C TYR A 55 14.26 -8.39 -2.37
N ASN A 56 13.15 -7.73 -2.06
CA ASN A 56 12.82 -7.33 -0.70
C ASN A 56 12.04 -8.47 -0.01
N GLY A 57 12.74 -9.54 0.35
CA GLY A 57 12.16 -10.78 0.85
C GLY A 57 12.75 -12.02 0.20
N ASP A 58 12.03 -13.13 0.28
CA ASP A 58 12.50 -14.43 -0.22
C ASP A 58 12.71 -14.45 -1.73
N VAL A 59 13.76 -15.15 -2.17
CA VAL A 59 14.04 -15.38 -3.60
C VAL A 59 13.21 -16.56 -4.13
N TRP A 60 13.14 -17.65 -3.37
CA TRP A 60 12.62 -18.94 -3.81
C TRP A 60 11.22 -19.21 -3.23
N THR A 61 10.31 -19.71 -4.06
CA THR A 61 9.05 -20.31 -3.60
C THR A 61 9.33 -21.65 -2.90
N GLY A 62 8.48 -22.12 -1.99
CA GLY A 62 8.81 -23.19 -1.02
C GLY A 62 9.40 -24.51 -1.54
N GLN A 63 9.26 -24.87 -2.82
CA GLN A 63 9.91 -26.06 -3.42
C GLN A 63 11.20 -25.72 -4.19
N GLY A 64 11.50 -24.43 -4.30
CA GLY A 64 12.64 -23.81 -4.95
C GLY A 64 12.69 -23.95 -6.47
N GLU A 65 11.77 -24.68 -7.10
CA GLU A 65 11.70 -24.76 -8.55
C GLU A 65 11.31 -23.44 -9.22
N ASN A 66 10.64 -22.55 -8.47
CA ASN A 66 10.25 -21.22 -8.94
C ASN A 66 10.74 -20.15 -7.97
N THR A 67 11.00 -18.96 -8.49
CA THR A 67 11.32 -17.75 -7.73
C THR A 67 10.08 -16.87 -7.55
N TYR A 68 10.12 -15.98 -6.55
CA TYR A 68 9.17 -14.87 -6.49
C TYR A 68 9.47 -13.86 -7.60
N GLN A 69 8.53 -12.93 -7.82
CA GLN A 69 8.78 -11.82 -8.72
C GLN A 69 9.80 -10.86 -8.07
N PRO A 70 10.85 -10.45 -8.80
CA PRO A 70 11.84 -9.54 -8.24
C PRO A 70 11.27 -8.13 -8.06
N THR A 71 11.72 -7.45 -7.02
CA THR A 71 11.33 -6.06 -6.73
C THR A 71 11.97 -5.11 -7.74
N MET A 72 13.24 -5.35 -8.07
CA MET A 72 13.99 -4.59 -9.05
C MET A 72 14.96 -5.51 -9.79
N MET A 73 15.30 -5.14 -11.02
CA MET A 73 16.31 -5.85 -11.79
C MET A 73 17.03 -4.86 -12.68
N VAL A 74 18.33 -5.08 -12.87
CA VAL A 74 19.14 -4.30 -13.81
C VAL A 74 20.13 -5.20 -14.53
N ASN A 75 20.34 -4.87 -15.80
CA ASN A 75 21.41 -5.48 -16.56
C ASN A 75 22.76 -5.04 -15.98
N VAL A 76 23.62 -6.02 -15.68
CA VAL A 76 24.96 -5.78 -15.19
C VAL A 76 25.86 -5.46 -16.39
N PRO A 77 26.39 -4.23 -16.49
CA PRO A 77 27.18 -3.82 -17.65
C PRO A 77 28.42 -4.71 -17.82
N TRP A 78 28.83 -4.93 -19.07
CA TRP A 78 30.07 -5.67 -19.35
C TRP A 78 31.30 -4.88 -18.91
N ALA A 79 31.97 -5.36 -17.86
CA ALA A 79 33.19 -4.76 -17.33
C ALA A 79 34.49 -5.27 -18.01
N GLY A 80 34.40 -6.07 -19.07
CA GLY A 80 35.56 -6.62 -19.78
C GLY A 80 36.04 -7.99 -19.30
N HIS A 81 35.48 -8.51 -18.20
CA HIS A 81 35.83 -9.82 -17.64
C HIS A 81 34.59 -10.56 -17.14
N TYR A 82 34.59 -11.90 -17.30
CA TYR A 82 33.63 -12.79 -16.67
C TYR A 82 34.27 -14.18 -16.49
N PRO A 83 34.01 -14.91 -15.38
CA PRO A 83 33.15 -14.56 -14.24
C PRO A 83 33.66 -13.31 -13.48
N TRP A 84 32.87 -12.74 -12.56
CA TRP A 84 33.13 -11.44 -11.88
C TRP A 84 34.35 -11.44 -10.94
N THR A 85 35.54 -11.77 -11.45
CA THR A 85 36.78 -11.99 -10.70
C THR A 85 37.38 -10.72 -10.09
N GLN A 86 37.03 -9.54 -10.59
CA GLN A 86 37.49 -8.24 -10.04
C GLN A 86 36.36 -7.49 -9.31
N GLY A 87 35.28 -8.19 -9.00
CA GLY A 87 34.04 -7.59 -8.51
C GLY A 87 33.22 -6.96 -9.62
N VAL A 88 32.03 -6.50 -9.25
CA VAL A 88 31.10 -5.88 -10.18
C VAL A 88 30.31 -4.77 -9.52
N GLU A 89 30.13 -3.68 -10.26
CA GLU A 89 29.36 -2.52 -9.82
C GLU A 89 28.18 -2.29 -10.76
N PHE A 90 27.03 -1.95 -10.19
CA PHE A 90 25.83 -1.62 -10.93
C PHE A 90 24.95 -0.67 -10.11
N THR A 91 24.07 0.06 -10.79
CA THR A 91 23.10 0.97 -10.15
C THR A 91 21.70 0.43 -10.39
N MET A 92 20.96 0.21 -9.31
CA MET A 92 19.57 -0.23 -9.34
C MET A 92 18.64 0.90 -9.81
N PRO A 93 17.41 0.59 -10.30
CA PRO A 93 16.46 1.60 -10.79
C PRO A 93 16.09 2.69 -9.78
N ASN A 94 16.16 2.40 -8.48
CA ASN A 94 15.95 3.38 -7.40
C ASN A 94 17.14 4.33 -7.19
N GLY A 95 18.27 4.15 -7.89
CA GLY A 95 19.48 4.94 -7.75
C GLY A 95 20.49 4.38 -6.75
N ASP A 96 20.20 3.24 -6.12
CA ASP A 96 21.11 2.58 -5.19
C ASP A 96 22.26 1.89 -5.94
N ARG A 97 23.50 2.18 -5.54
CA ARG A 97 24.70 1.64 -6.16
C ARG A 97 25.21 0.45 -5.38
N PHE A 98 25.28 -0.69 -6.03
CA PHE A 98 25.84 -1.92 -5.47
C PHE A 98 27.26 -2.16 -5.99
N ALA A 99 28.10 -2.72 -5.13
CA ALA A 99 29.37 -3.33 -5.47
C ALA A 99 29.43 -4.73 -4.86
N ALA A 100 29.63 -5.76 -5.68
CA ALA A 100 29.75 -7.14 -5.24
C ALA A 100 31.16 -7.67 -5.53
N TYR A 101 31.77 -8.30 -4.53
CA TYR A 101 33.10 -8.90 -4.58
C TYR A 101 32.96 -10.38 -4.28
N VAL A 102 33.19 -11.22 -5.29
CA VAL A 102 32.97 -12.68 -5.21
C VAL A 102 34.22 -13.45 -5.63
N ASP A 103 34.49 -14.55 -4.92
CA ASP A 103 35.51 -15.53 -5.25
C ASP A 103 34.90 -16.64 -6.11
N VAL A 104 35.33 -16.68 -7.36
CA VAL A 104 34.86 -17.63 -8.37
C VAL A 104 35.36 -19.05 -8.16
N ALA A 105 36.34 -19.26 -7.27
CA ALA A 105 36.87 -20.57 -6.96
C ALA A 105 36.01 -21.34 -5.94
N VAL A 106 35.07 -20.67 -5.28
CA VAL A 106 34.19 -21.27 -4.28
C VAL A 106 33.14 -22.14 -4.96
N LYS A 107 33.06 -23.41 -4.56
CA LYS A 107 32.07 -24.37 -5.05
C LYS A 107 30.74 -24.21 -4.33
N ASP A 108 29.67 -24.58 -5.03
CA ASP A 108 28.33 -24.58 -4.48
C ASP A 108 28.10 -25.71 -3.46
N PRO A 109 27.24 -25.48 -2.45
CA PRO A 109 26.88 -24.17 -1.91
C PRO A 109 28.00 -23.68 -0.96
N GLY A 110 28.49 -22.45 -1.13
CA GLY A 110 29.62 -21.96 -0.33
C GLY A 110 29.69 -20.44 -0.22
N LYS A 111 30.16 -19.91 0.92
CA LYS A 111 30.34 -18.47 1.11
C LYS A 111 31.43 -17.97 0.16
N ALA A 112 31.04 -17.18 -0.83
CA ALA A 112 31.88 -16.76 -1.94
C ALA A 112 32.31 -15.29 -1.84
N GLY A 113 31.67 -14.46 -1.02
CA GLY A 113 32.08 -13.06 -0.96
C GLY A 113 31.15 -12.15 -0.19
N VAL A 114 31.14 -10.89 -0.60
CA VAL A 114 30.32 -9.83 0.00
C VAL A 114 29.77 -8.87 -1.05
N ALA A 115 28.61 -8.28 -0.79
CA ALA A 115 28.09 -7.15 -1.54
C ALA A 115 27.82 -5.98 -0.58
N ILE A 116 28.06 -4.77 -1.05
CA ILE A 116 27.79 -3.51 -0.35
C ILE A 116 26.98 -2.61 -1.25
N HIS A 117 26.17 -1.72 -0.67
CA HIS A 117 25.43 -0.76 -1.44
C HIS A 117 25.37 0.61 -0.76
N SER A 118 25.05 1.62 -1.56
CA SER A 118 25.13 3.03 -1.16
C SER A 118 24.10 3.45 -0.12
N TYR A 119 22.99 2.72 0.00
CA TYR A 119 21.94 3.04 0.96
C TYR A 119 22.20 2.43 2.35
N GLU A 120 22.97 1.34 2.44
CA GLU A 120 23.27 0.67 3.72
C GLU A 120 24.73 0.19 3.79
N MET A 121 25.68 1.12 3.61
CA MET A 121 27.12 0.80 3.55
C MET A 121 27.67 0.07 4.79
N ASP A 122 27.07 0.28 5.96
CA ASP A 122 27.51 -0.33 7.22
C ASP A 122 26.99 -1.77 7.42
N HIS A 123 26.10 -2.23 6.53
CA HIS A 123 25.45 -3.54 6.62
C HIS A 123 25.72 -4.36 5.34
N PRO A 124 26.93 -4.91 5.16
CA PRO A 124 27.25 -5.70 3.97
C PRO A 124 26.46 -7.02 3.92
N LEU A 125 26.10 -7.42 2.71
CA LEU A 125 25.54 -8.73 2.40
C LEU A 125 26.65 -9.77 2.28
N SER A 126 26.41 -10.97 2.80
CA SER A 126 27.26 -12.13 2.53
C SER A 126 26.78 -12.80 1.25
N CYS A 127 27.67 -12.96 0.28
CA CYS A 127 27.40 -13.64 -0.98
C CYS A 127 27.80 -15.11 -0.91
N TYR A 128 26.95 -15.98 -1.45
CA TYR A 128 27.15 -17.42 -1.53
C TYR A 128 27.09 -17.87 -2.98
N SER A 129 28.02 -18.73 -3.39
CA SER A 129 27.95 -19.44 -4.67
C SER A 129 26.78 -20.42 -4.61
N TYR A 130 25.83 -20.24 -5.52
CA TYR A 130 24.61 -21.04 -5.56
C TYR A 130 24.03 -21.03 -6.97
N HIS A 131 24.38 -22.04 -7.77
CA HIS A 131 23.92 -22.18 -9.15
C HIS A 131 22.61 -22.96 -9.20
N ARG A 132 21.55 -22.26 -9.60
CA ARG A 132 20.22 -22.82 -9.78
C ARG A 132 19.66 -22.34 -11.10
N ASP A 133 19.12 -23.26 -11.89
CA ASP A 133 18.54 -22.93 -13.18
C ASP A 133 17.15 -22.31 -13.06
N ARG A 134 16.78 -21.51 -14.07
CA ARG A 134 15.42 -20.95 -14.28
C ARG A 134 14.95 -20.03 -13.15
N VAL A 135 15.83 -19.16 -12.69
CA VAL A 135 15.55 -18.20 -11.62
C VAL A 135 14.72 -17.01 -12.09
N PHE A 136 14.74 -16.69 -13.38
CA PHE A 136 13.90 -15.65 -13.97
C PHE A 136 13.85 -15.84 -15.48
N GLN A 137 12.77 -15.41 -16.14
CA GLN A 137 12.69 -15.36 -17.60
C GLN A 137 12.62 -13.91 -18.06
N LEU A 138 13.58 -13.50 -18.90
CA LEU A 138 13.62 -12.19 -19.50
C LEU A 138 12.48 -12.00 -20.50
N ALA A 139 12.13 -10.74 -20.79
CA ALA A 139 11.08 -10.39 -21.76
C ALA A 139 11.37 -10.89 -23.18
N ASP A 140 12.65 -11.13 -23.51
CA ASP A 140 13.08 -11.75 -24.78
C ASP A 140 12.99 -13.29 -24.78
N GLY A 141 12.46 -13.88 -23.70
CA GLY A 141 12.23 -15.32 -23.55
C GLY A 141 13.42 -16.10 -22.99
N LYS A 142 14.57 -15.48 -22.75
CA LYS A 142 15.75 -16.17 -22.21
C LYS A 142 15.60 -16.46 -20.72
N TRP A 143 16.01 -17.67 -20.32
CA TRP A 143 16.07 -18.07 -18.92
C TRP A 143 17.38 -17.64 -18.27
N CYS A 144 17.28 -17.21 -17.02
CA CYS A 144 18.39 -16.92 -16.13
C CYS A 144 18.65 -18.07 -15.17
N SER A 145 19.91 -18.29 -14.84
CA SER A 145 20.37 -19.15 -13.74
C SER A 145 21.10 -18.29 -12.72
N SER A 146 20.93 -18.56 -11.42
CA SER A 146 21.70 -17.86 -10.39
C SER A 146 23.17 -18.28 -10.47
N ALA A 147 24.06 -17.36 -10.15
CA ALA A 147 25.47 -17.61 -9.94
C ALA A 147 25.83 -17.36 -8.46
N TYR A 148 25.40 -16.22 -7.93
CA TYR A 148 25.59 -15.87 -6.52
C TYR A 148 24.31 -15.32 -5.90
N VAL A 149 24.09 -15.64 -4.63
CA VAL A 149 23.00 -15.11 -3.80
C VAL A 149 23.61 -14.40 -2.60
N CYS A 150 23.32 -13.11 -2.45
CA CYS A 150 23.83 -12.27 -1.37
C CYS A 150 22.69 -11.86 -0.43
N ASN A 151 22.89 -12.05 0.88
CA ASN A 151 21.91 -11.72 1.91
C ASN A 151 22.57 -11.47 3.29
N HIS A 152 21.79 -11.02 4.28
CA HIS A 152 22.28 -10.80 5.65
C HIS A 152 22.38 -12.06 6.51
N GLN A 153 22.01 -13.25 5.98
CA GLN A 153 21.98 -14.47 6.78
C GLN A 153 23.40 -14.94 7.14
N LYS A 154 23.64 -15.12 8.45
CA LYS A 154 24.90 -15.65 8.97
C LYS A 154 24.84 -17.18 9.08
N GLY A 155 25.54 -17.87 8.18
CA GLY A 155 26.16 -19.15 8.53
C GLY A 155 25.44 -20.47 8.21
N ASP A 156 24.32 -20.49 7.48
CA ASP A 156 23.75 -21.75 6.98
C ASP A 156 23.38 -21.60 5.51
N VAL A 157 24.25 -22.09 4.63
CA VAL A 157 24.00 -22.05 3.19
C VAL A 157 22.89 -23.06 2.88
N TYR A 158 21.74 -22.56 2.43
CA TYR A 158 20.65 -23.25 1.75
C TYR A 158 20.78 -24.79 1.73
N LYS A 159 20.26 -25.47 2.75
CA LYS A 159 20.11 -26.93 2.72
C LYS A 159 19.05 -27.26 1.67
N GLY A 160 19.45 -27.99 0.64
CA GLY A 160 18.54 -28.46 -0.40
C GLY A 160 17.40 -29.34 0.18
N PRO A 161 16.35 -29.62 -0.61
CA PRO A 161 15.06 -30.14 -0.12
C PRO A 161 15.07 -31.54 0.52
N LEU A 162 16.22 -32.21 0.63
CA LEU A 162 16.29 -33.64 0.98
C LEU A 162 16.67 -33.92 2.45
N ASP A 163 17.09 -32.93 3.24
CA ASP A 163 17.46 -33.11 4.66
C ASP A 163 16.67 -32.20 5.60
N SER A 164 15.35 -32.11 5.39
CA SER A 164 14.46 -31.39 6.32
C SER A 164 14.22 -32.20 7.60
N LYS A 165 14.96 -31.84 8.66
CA LYS A 165 14.32 -31.79 9.98
C LYS A 165 13.11 -30.84 9.88
N PRO A 166 12.06 -31.03 10.69
CA PRO A 166 10.86 -30.19 10.62
C PRO A 166 11.27 -28.72 10.66
N GLU A 167 10.87 -27.99 9.62
CA GLU A 167 11.09 -26.57 9.45
C GLU A 167 10.63 -25.84 10.73
N PRO A 168 11.42 -24.90 11.29
CA PRO A 168 10.85 -23.94 12.23
C PRO A 168 9.66 -23.28 11.52
N PRO A 169 8.49 -23.16 12.16
CA PRO A 169 7.30 -22.64 11.49
C PRO A 169 7.63 -21.30 10.84
N LYS A 170 7.36 -21.20 9.54
CA LYS A 170 7.41 -19.96 8.76
C LYS A 170 6.85 -18.82 9.61
N PRO A 171 7.54 -17.66 9.75
CA PRO A 171 6.94 -16.51 10.39
C PRO A 171 5.64 -16.23 9.65
N GLU A 172 4.51 -16.39 10.34
CA GLU A 172 3.22 -16.10 9.72
C GLU A 172 3.26 -14.67 9.20
N PRO A 173 2.85 -14.40 7.94
CA PRO A 173 2.76 -13.04 7.44
C PRO A 173 2.01 -12.18 8.45
N GLN A 174 2.57 -11.04 8.80
CA GLN A 174 1.95 -10.18 9.80
C GLN A 174 0.55 -9.82 9.31
N GLN A 175 -0.46 -10.19 10.11
CA GLN A 175 -1.85 -10.01 9.71
C GLN A 175 -2.14 -8.51 9.60
N LEU A 176 -2.88 -8.12 8.57
CA LEU A 176 -3.38 -6.76 8.42
C LEU A 176 -4.79 -6.67 9.02
N GLU A 177 -5.13 -5.52 9.56
CA GLU A 177 -6.48 -5.20 10.02
C GLU A 177 -6.86 -3.77 9.62
N ILE A 178 -8.15 -3.53 9.47
CA ILE A 178 -8.72 -2.19 9.36
C ILE A 178 -9.49 -1.91 10.64
N ILE A 179 -9.03 -0.90 11.36
CA ILE A 179 -9.75 -0.34 12.50
C ILE A 179 -10.42 0.96 12.08
N GLY A 180 -11.60 1.23 12.62
CA GLY A 180 -12.31 2.47 12.36
C GLY A 180 -12.97 3.05 13.59
N SER A 181 -13.21 4.35 13.56
CA SER A 181 -13.98 5.07 14.57
C SER A 181 -14.92 6.06 13.90
N VAL A 182 -16.19 6.06 14.30
CA VAL A 182 -17.11 7.15 13.96
C VAL A 182 -17.28 8.09 15.15
N ASN A 183 -17.74 9.31 14.88
CA ASN A 183 -18.19 10.22 15.93
C ASN A 183 -19.66 10.00 16.32
N ASN A 184 -20.07 10.59 17.44
CA ASN A 184 -21.47 10.55 17.89
C ASN A 184 -22.37 11.48 17.07
N ASP A 185 -21.81 12.44 16.35
CA ASP A 185 -22.57 13.39 15.56
C ASP A 185 -23.16 12.73 14.32
N THR A 186 -24.46 12.96 14.07
CA THR A 186 -25.15 12.42 12.91
C THR A 186 -25.62 13.52 11.98
N VAL A 187 -25.62 13.21 10.69
CA VAL A 187 -26.19 14.07 9.64
C VAL A 187 -27.41 13.39 9.05
N GLU A 188 -28.41 14.20 8.72
CA GLU A 188 -29.61 13.75 8.02
C GLU A 188 -29.69 14.42 6.65
N ILE A 189 -29.69 13.61 5.59
CA ILE A 189 -29.56 14.08 4.21
C ILE A 189 -30.84 13.74 3.45
N TYR A 190 -31.42 14.77 2.85
CA TYR A 190 -32.65 14.65 2.07
C TYR A 190 -32.39 13.95 0.73
N ASN A 191 -33.09 12.84 0.51
CA ASN A 191 -33.21 12.09 -0.74
C ASN A 191 -31.88 11.65 -1.39
N ILE A 192 -30.81 11.50 -0.60
CA ILE A 192 -29.51 11.01 -1.06
C ILE A 192 -29.07 9.88 -0.11
N PRO A 193 -29.01 8.62 -0.57
CA PRO A 193 -28.60 7.50 0.26
C PRO A 193 -27.09 7.52 0.56
N ALA A 194 -26.69 6.92 1.68
CA ALA A 194 -25.29 6.80 2.08
C ALA A 194 -24.40 6.17 0.99
N SER A 195 -24.92 5.19 0.23
CA SER A 195 -24.20 4.58 -0.90
C SER A 195 -23.80 5.56 -1.99
N ARG A 196 -24.65 6.56 -2.28
CA ARG A 196 -24.30 7.58 -3.26
C ARG A 196 -23.18 8.49 -2.75
N ILE A 197 -23.13 8.74 -1.45
CA ILE A 197 -22.11 9.56 -0.80
C ILE A 197 -20.79 8.80 -0.70
N MET A 198 -20.82 7.56 -0.20
CA MET A 198 -19.66 6.70 -0.04
C MET A 198 -18.97 6.34 -1.36
N ASN A 199 -19.73 6.22 -2.45
CA ASN A 199 -19.16 6.07 -3.79
C ASN A 199 -18.31 7.26 -4.26
N THR A 200 -18.30 8.39 -3.55
CA THR A 200 -17.38 9.51 -3.84
C THR A 200 -15.98 9.30 -3.28
N ALA A 201 -15.78 8.35 -2.35
CA ALA A 201 -14.48 8.06 -1.75
C ALA A 201 -13.40 7.78 -2.80
N ARG A 202 -13.67 6.83 -3.72
CA ARG A 202 -12.75 6.48 -4.81
C ARG A 202 -12.48 7.65 -5.76
N LYS A 203 -13.46 8.54 -5.95
CA LYS A 203 -13.30 9.73 -6.81
C LYS A 203 -12.41 10.78 -6.17
N ALA A 204 -12.25 10.74 -4.84
CA ALA A 204 -11.35 11.62 -4.13
C ALA A 204 -9.89 11.14 -4.28
N PHE A 205 -9.62 9.91 -4.71
CA PHE A 205 -8.23 9.46 -4.84
C PHE A 205 -7.53 10.18 -6.00
N LEU A 206 -6.33 10.72 -5.73
CA LEU A 206 -5.48 11.32 -6.76
C LEU A 206 -4.91 10.22 -7.67
N GLU A 207 -4.42 10.59 -8.86
CA GLU A 207 -3.91 9.64 -9.87
C GLU A 207 -2.85 8.66 -9.36
N ASN A 208 -2.13 9.04 -8.30
CA ASN A 208 -1.12 8.19 -7.70
C ASN A 208 -1.69 7.13 -6.74
N GLY A 209 -2.96 7.20 -6.34
CA GLY A 209 -3.61 6.22 -5.45
C GLY A 209 -3.02 6.17 -4.03
N ALA A 210 -2.24 7.17 -3.63
CA ALA A 210 -1.61 7.26 -2.30
C ALA A 210 -2.19 8.39 -1.44
N LYS A 211 -2.90 9.34 -2.06
CA LYS A 211 -3.47 10.53 -1.40
C LYS A 211 -4.84 10.87 -1.97
N CYS A 212 -5.59 11.66 -1.20
CA CYS A 212 -6.91 12.15 -1.59
C CYS A 212 -6.87 13.64 -1.95
N ASP A 213 -7.75 14.04 -2.86
CA ASP A 213 -8.24 15.41 -3.00
C ASP A 213 -9.04 15.78 -1.74
N THR A 214 -8.54 16.78 -1.02
CA THR A 214 -9.13 17.27 0.22
C THR A 214 -10.17 18.38 0.00
N THR A 215 -10.46 18.71 -1.26
CA THR A 215 -11.44 19.73 -1.62
C THR A 215 -12.83 19.32 -1.16
N LYS A 216 -13.54 20.26 -0.51
CA LYS A 216 -14.94 20.04 -0.10
C LYS A 216 -15.82 19.88 -1.33
N GLN A 217 -16.52 18.75 -1.41
CA GLN A 217 -17.48 18.43 -2.45
C GLN A 217 -18.89 18.67 -1.94
N GLN A 218 -19.75 19.23 -2.79
CA GLN A 218 -21.13 19.51 -2.42
C GLN A 218 -21.98 18.23 -2.55
N ILE A 219 -22.67 17.85 -1.46
CA ILE A 219 -23.64 16.75 -1.47
C ILE A 219 -25.00 17.25 -1.97
N ASN A 220 -25.47 18.36 -1.39
CA ASN A 220 -26.69 19.06 -1.77
C ASN A 220 -26.56 20.56 -1.43
N GLY A 221 -27.66 21.32 -1.51
CA GLY A 221 -27.65 22.77 -1.20
C GLY A 221 -27.23 23.13 0.24
N LYS A 222 -27.15 22.17 1.17
CA LYS A 222 -26.96 22.40 2.61
C LYS A 222 -25.83 21.58 3.24
N CYS A 223 -25.25 20.64 2.52
CA CYS A 223 -24.27 19.68 3.04
C CYS A 223 -23.06 19.55 2.11
N THR A 224 -21.88 19.46 2.70
CA THR A 224 -20.60 19.21 2.01
C THR A 224 -19.87 18.03 2.62
N ILE A 225 -19.04 17.35 1.84
CA ILE A 225 -18.14 16.28 2.28
C ILE A 225 -16.70 16.62 1.94
N SER A 226 -15.77 16.33 2.85
CA SER A 226 -14.32 16.36 2.59
C SER A 226 -13.70 15.01 2.93
N TRP A 227 -12.64 14.68 2.21
CA TRP A 227 -11.86 13.47 2.40
C TRP A 227 -10.44 13.83 2.84
N LYS A 228 -9.86 12.98 3.68
CA LYS A 228 -8.44 13.05 4.02
C LYS A 228 -7.89 11.64 4.00
N CYS A 229 -6.84 11.41 3.23
CA CYS A 229 -6.23 10.10 3.20
C CYS A 229 -4.74 10.14 2.86
N ASP A 230 -4.05 9.15 3.37
CA ASP A 230 -2.65 8.85 3.11
C ASP A 230 -2.51 7.34 3.12
N GLY A 231 -1.88 6.75 2.10
CA GLY A 231 -1.75 5.30 2.03
C GLY A 231 -0.60 4.79 1.20
N ASP A 232 -0.14 3.61 1.60
CA ASP A 232 0.92 2.85 0.95
C ASP A 232 0.38 2.09 -0.27
N LYS A 233 0.98 2.36 -1.43
CA LYS A 233 0.60 1.70 -2.69
C LYS A 233 0.91 0.21 -2.67
N ALA A 234 1.97 -0.21 -1.96
CA ALA A 234 2.41 -1.60 -1.96
C ALA A 234 1.37 -2.56 -1.37
N THR A 235 0.47 -2.04 -0.53
CA THR A 235 -0.56 -2.84 0.17
C THR A 235 -1.98 -2.63 -0.37
N GLU A 236 -2.13 -1.77 -1.38
CA GLU A 236 -3.42 -1.34 -1.95
C GLU A 236 -4.40 -0.85 -0.87
N ALA A 237 -3.86 -0.23 0.19
CA ALA A 237 -4.60 0.01 1.43
C ALA A 237 -5.82 0.92 1.24
N LEU A 238 -5.70 1.99 0.44
CA LEU A 238 -6.80 2.91 0.17
C LEU A 238 -7.94 2.24 -0.60
N GLU A 239 -7.63 1.33 -1.53
CA GLU A 239 -8.67 0.60 -2.27
C GLU A 239 -9.43 -0.36 -1.35
N LYS A 240 -8.71 -1.09 -0.48
CA LYS A 240 -9.34 -1.96 0.53
C LYS A 240 -10.24 -1.18 1.48
N MET A 241 -9.81 0.00 1.93
CA MET A 241 -10.65 0.88 2.77
C MET A 241 -11.82 1.52 2.00
N ALA A 242 -11.69 1.76 0.69
CA ALA A 242 -12.84 2.19 -0.12
C ALA A 242 -13.93 1.11 -0.22
N ILE A 243 -13.54 -0.16 -0.32
CA ILE A 243 -14.48 -1.29 -0.30
C ILE A 243 -15.22 -1.35 1.05
N VAL A 244 -14.57 -1.00 2.16
CA VAL A 244 -15.23 -0.88 3.47
C VAL A 244 -16.38 0.13 3.40
N PHE A 245 -16.20 1.29 2.76
CA PHE A 245 -17.29 2.25 2.59
C PHE A 245 -18.43 1.75 1.72
N ASP A 246 -18.16 1.00 0.65
CA ASP A 246 -19.22 0.39 -0.16
C ASP A 246 -20.09 -0.56 0.68
N LYS A 247 -19.46 -1.29 1.61
CA LYS A 247 -20.17 -2.22 2.50
C LYS A 247 -20.91 -1.51 3.61
N LEU A 248 -20.29 -0.52 4.24
CA LEU A 248 -20.93 0.28 5.29
C LEU A 248 -22.15 1.03 4.77
N ALA A 249 -22.08 1.55 3.55
CA ALA A 249 -23.15 2.33 2.96
C ALA A 249 -24.50 1.62 2.82
N VAL A 250 -24.50 0.29 2.84
CA VAL A 250 -25.70 -0.55 2.74
C VAL A 250 -26.03 -1.26 4.06
N ASP A 251 -25.21 -1.06 5.09
CA ASP A 251 -25.40 -1.64 6.42
C ASP A 251 -26.38 -0.77 7.23
N ASP A 252 -27.40 -1.40 7.80
CA ASP A 252 -28.47 -0.74 8.54
C ASP A 252 -28.00 -0.17 9.90
N LYS A 253 -26.84 -0.64 10.40
CA LYS A 253 -26.18 -0.09 11.59
C LYS A 253 -25.37 1.16 11.28
N PHE A 254 -25.01 1.40 10.02
CA PHE A 254 -24.25 2.57 9.59
C PHE A 254 -25.14 3.65 8.96
N SER A 255 -26.23 3.26 8.30
CA SER A 255 -27.20 4.21 7.77
C SER A 255 -28.64 3.75 7.97
N SER A 256 -29.49 4.66 8.42
CA SER A 256 -30.93 4.43 8.55
C SER A 256 -31.71 5.38 7.65
N MET A 257 -32.84 4.91 7.13
CA MET A 257 -33.74 5.70 6.29
C MET A 257 -35.08 5.88 7.00
N ARG A 258 -35.63 7.10 6.96
CA ARG A 258 -37.01 7.37 7.35
C ARG A 258 -37.78 8.09 6.24
N GLU A 259 -39.06 7.78 6.14
CA GLU A 259 -39.98 8.43 5.22
C GLU A 259 -40.89 9.38 6.00
N VAL A 260 -41.09 10.58 5.47
CA VAL A 260 -42.05 11.57 5.97
C VAL A 260 -43.10 11.76 4.88
N VAL A 261 -44.32 11.32 5.16
CA VAL A 261 -45.45 11.50 4.25
C VAL A 261 -46.15 12.81 4.59
N THR A 262 -46.21 13.72 3.63
CA THR A 262 -46.91 15.00 3.76
C THR A 262 -48.03 15.06 2.73
N ASP A 263 -49.25 15.32 3.18
CA ASP A 263 -50.37 15.58 2.28
C ASP A 263 -50.25 17.01 1.73
N ILE A 264 -50.05 17.12 0.42
CA ILE A 264 -49.97 18.40 -0.28
C ILE A 264 -51.29 18.65 -1.00
N CYS A 265 -51.85 19.83 -0.76
CA CYS A 265 -53.00 20.27 -1.53
C CYS A 265 -52.56 20.72 -2.94
N ARG A 266 -52.89 19.93 -3.96
CA ARG A 266 -52.62 20.29 -5.37
C ARG A 266 -53.66 21.23 -5.94
N GLN A 267 -54.89 21.11 -5.45
CA GLN A 267 -56.01 21.91 -5.94
C GLN A 267 -56.79 22.51 -4.77
N PRO A 268 -56.41 23.72 -4.31
CA PRO A 268 -57.19 24.47 -3.34
C PRO A 268 -58.61 24.74 -3.87
N ASP A 269 -59.62 24.68 -3.01
CA ASP A 269 -60.99 25.05 -3.36
C ASP A 269 -61.11 26.58 -3.32
N THR A 270 -61.34 27.16 -4.50
CA THR A 270 -61.49 28.61 -4.68
C THR A 270 -62.95 29.05 -4.80
N ARG A 271 -63.90 28.12 -4.60
CA ARG A 271 -65.34 28.45 -4.66
C ARG A 271 -65.75 29.27 -3.43
N PRO A 272 -66.64 30.27 -3.59
CA PRO A 272 -67.14 31.07 -2.48
C PRO A 272 -67.73 30.23 -1.34
N GLY A 273 -67.26 30.46 -0.11
CA GLY A 273 -67.68 29.75 1.10
C GLY A 273 -66.95 28.42 1.35
N ARG A 274 -65.93 28.09 0.55
CA ARG A 274 -65.08 26.90 0.72
C ARG A 274 -63.59 27.22 0.67
N GLU A 275 -63.23 28.50 0.75
CA GLU A 275 -61.86 28.96 0.76
C GLU A 275 -61.07 28.29 1.89
N GLY A 276 -59.94 27.68 1.56
CA GLY A 276 -59.08 26.94 2.50
C GLY A 276 -59.33 25.43 2.53
N GLN A 277 -60.38 24.91 1.87
CA GLN A 277 -60.53 23.47 1.64
C GLN A 277 -59.63 23.01 0.49
N CYS A 278 -59.25 21.73 0.49
CA CYS A 278 -58.54 21.14 -0.63
C CYS A 278 -59.44 20.17 -1.40
N ARG A 279 -59.42 20.26 -2.73
CA ARG A 279 -60.18 19.37 -3.62
C ARG A 279 -59.40 18.12 -4.03
N LEU A 280 -58.07 18.23 -4.06
CA LEU A 280 -57.19 17.14 -4.45
C LEU A 280 -55.94 17.14 -3.56
N TRP A 281 -55.85 16.11 -2.72
CA TRP A 281 -54.68 15.81 -1.92
C TRP A 281 -53.75 14.88 -2.69
N GLU A 282 -52.45 15.14 -2.62
CA GLU A 282 -51.40 14.24 -3.11
C GLU A 282 -50.43 13.96 -1.96
N GLN A 283 -50.12 12.68 -1.76
CA GLN A 283 -49.11 12.28 -0.79
C GLN A 283 -47.72 12.51 -1.38
N LYS A 284 -46.97 13.43 -0.77
CA LYS A 284 -45.54 13.57 -1.02
C LYS A 284 -44.79 12.72 0.01
N VAL A 285 -43.95 11.81 -0.48
CA VAL A 285 -43.08 10.98 0.37
C VAL A 285 -41.67 11.54 0.32
N ASP A 286 -41.24 12.15 1.42
CA ASP A 286 -39.90 12.70 1.59
C ASP A 286 -39.00 11.69 2.30
N LYS A 287 -37.85 11.36 1.72
CA LYS A 287 -36.90 10.38 2.26
C LYS A 287 -35.71 11.07 2.91
N TYR A 288 -35.38 10.68 4.11
CA TYR A 288 -34.25 11.20 4.87
C TYR A 288 -33.33 10.05 5.26
N TYR A 289 -32.03 10.22 4.98
CA TYR A 289 -31.00 9.24 5.27
C TYR A 289 -30.10 9.78 6.37
N LYS A 290 -30.02 9.04 7.47
CA LYS A 290 -29.17 9.36 8.62
C LYS A 290 -27.91 8.50 8.58
N MET A 291 -26.78 9.10 8.90
CA MET A 291 -25.47 8.45 8.95
C MET A 291 -24.49 9.26 9.83
N PRO A 292 -23.36 8.67 10.26
CA PRO A 292 -22.33 9.40 11.01
C PRO A 292 -21.76 10.55 10.20
N SER A 293 -21.51 11.67 10.88
CA SER A 293 -20.95 12.86 10.24
C SER A 293 -19.45 12.73 9.95
N SER A 294 -18.72 11.91 10.70
CA SER A 294 -17.35 11.54 10.36
C SER A 294 -17.06 10.07 10.64
N ILE A 295 -16.06 9.56 9.92
CA ILE A 295 -15.40 8.29 10.23
C ILE A 295 -13.92 8.42 9.92
N ASP A 296 -13.13 7.75 10.74
CA ASP A 296 -11.70 7.54 10.54
C ASP A 296 -11.46 6.05 10.36
N LEU A 297 -10.80 5.65 9.28
CA LEU A 297 -10.31 4.29 9.06
C LEU A 297 -8.79 4.28 9.07
N THR A 298 -8.20 3.28 9.69
CA THR A 298 -6.75 3.03 9.70
C THR A 298 -6.50 1.58 9.35
N MET A 299 -5.71 1.33 8.32
CA MET A 299 -5.18 0.01 8.01
C MET A 299 -3.79 -0.14 8.63
N ARG A 300 -3.59 -1.18 9.43
CA ARG A 300 -2.33 -1.47 10.11
C ARG A 300 -2.04 -2.96 10.15
N ASN A 301 -0.80 -3.33 10.38
CA ASN A 301 -0.43 -4.68 10.76
C ASN A 301 -0.72 -4.90 12.27
N VAL A 302 -1.16 -6.12 12.60
CA VAL A 302 -1.41 -6.55 13.97
C VAL A 302 -0.05 -6.72 14.66
N ALA A 303 0.17 -5.98 15.75
CA ALA A 303 1.40 -6.09 16.53
C ALA A 303 1.52 -7.48 17.15
N ARG A 304 2.74 -8.04 17.12
CA ARG A 304 3.11 -9.29 17.78
C ARG A 304 4.27 -9.02 18.73
N PRO A 305 4.01 -8.50 19.94
CA PRO A 305 5.04 -8.12 20.90
C PRO A 305 6.01 -9.26 21.23
N GLU A 306 5.52 -10.50 21.23
CA GLU A 306 6.28 -11.72 21.44
C GLU A 306 7.33 -12.01 20.35
N LEU A 307 7.17 -11.41 19.16
CA LEU A 307 8.11 -11.47 18.05
C LEU A 307 8.90 -10.15 17.88
N GLY A 308 8.66 -9.15 18.73
CA GLY A 308 9.25 -7.81 18.60
C GLY A 308 8.69 -6.97 17.44
N GLU A 309 7.54 -7.37 16.89
CA GLU A 309 6.91 -6.69 15.76
C GLU A 309 5.95 -5.59 16.23
N ASN A 310 6.15 -4.37 15.72
CA ASN A 310 5.31 -3.21 16.02
C ASN A 310 4.16 -3.06 15.03
N SER A 311 3.13 -2.33 15.47
CA SER A 311 2.04 -1.85 14.61
C SER A 311 2.52 -0.62 13.80
N ASN A 312 2.72 -0.82 12.51
CA ASN A 312 2.90 0.16 11.46
C ASN A 312 1.57 0.48 10.75
N ILE A 313 1.34 1.76 10.52
CA ILE A 313 0.17 2.23 9.76
C ILE A 313 0.51 2.14 8.27
N HIS A 314 -0.33 1.44 7.52
CA HIS A 314 -0.22 1.34 6.06
C HIS A 314 -1.07 2.38 5.36
N ALA A 315 -2.19 2.80 5.96
CA ALA A 315 -2.98 3.92 5.45
C ALA A 315 -3.97 4.45 6.47
N THR A 316 -4.41 5.68 6.22
CA THR A 316 -5.52 6.36 6.90
C THR A 316 -6.50 6.89 5.87
N LEU A 317 -7.80 6.79 6.16
CA LEU A 317 -8.86 7.30 5.31
C LEU A 317 -10.00 7.85 6.19
N GLU A 318 -10.22 9.15 6.08
CA GLU A 318 -11.20 9.91 6.84
C GLU A 318 -12.19 10.59 5.90
N TYR A 319 -13.47 10.62 6.30
CA TYR A 319 -14.45 11.56 5.74
C TYR A 319 -15.04 12.43 6.83
N LYS A 320 -15.42 13.65 6.44
CA LYS A 320 -16.21 14.55 7.27
C LYS A 320 -17.33 15.19 6.45
N ILE A 321 -18.56 15.11 6.96
CA ILE A 321 -19.76 15.73 6.40
C ILE A 321 -20.16 16.91 7.28
N GLU A 322 -20.32 18.07 6.67
CA GLU A 322 -20.76 19.30 7.33
C GLU A 322 -22.07 19.75 6.69
N CYS A 323 -23.13 19.82 7.49
CA CYS A 323 -24.46 20.27 7.10
C CYS A 323 -24.87 21.50 7.92
N GLU A 324 -25.73 22.37 7.37
CA GLU A 324 -26.31 23.53 8.10
C GLU A 324 -27.05 23.13 9.40
N THR A 325 -27.60 21.91 9.43
CA THR A 325 -28.23 21.32 10.60
C THR A 325 -27.56 19.98 10.89
N SER A 326 -26.77 19.92 11.97
CA SER A 326 -26.32 18.67 12.58
C SER A 326 -27.11 18.40 13.86
N ALA A 327 -27.41 17.14 14.13
CA ALA A 327 -28.05 16.74 15.37
C ALA A 327 -27.05 15.94 16.20
N TRP A 328 -26.81 16.41 17.42
CA TRP A 328 -26.17 15.61 18.46
C TRP A 328 -27.17 14.54 18.89
N ASP A 329 -26.92 13.30 18.50
CA ASP A 329 -27.76 12.16 18.82
C ASP A 329 -26.88 10.93 18.92
N ASP A 330 -26.79 10.32 20.11
CA ASP A 330 -25.98 9.12 20.39
C ASP A 330 -26.49 7.84 19.69
N PHE A 331 -27.26 8.00 18.61
CA PHE A 331 -27.91 6.95 17.83
C PHE A 331 -26.98 5.79 17.48
N PHE A 332 -25.73 6.07 17.11
CA PHE A 332 -24.77 5.02 16.73
C PHE A 332 -23.94 4.47 17.90
N CYS A 333 -23.91 5.16 19.05
CA CYS A 333 -22.94 4.90 20.12
C CYS A 333 -23.55 4.47 21.47
N GLN A 334 -24.85 4.17 21.51
CA GLN A 334 -25.63 4.08 22.75
C GLN A 334 -25.41 2.86 23.67
N SER A 335 -24.62 1.83 23.34
CA SER A 335 -24.47 0.71 24.31
C SER A 335 -23.25 -0.23 24.24
N SER A 336 -22.32 -0.14 23.28
CA SER A 336 -21.22 -1.12 23.23
C SER A 336 -19.89 -0.65 22.65
N GLY A 337 -19.74 0.63 22.29
CA GLY A 337 -18.49 1.17 21.73
C GLY A 337 -18.04 0.55 20.40
N THR A 338 -18.75 -0.46 19.89
CA THR A 338 -18.48 -1.19 18.65
C THR A 338 -19.73 -1.14 17.77
N ILE A 339 -19.62 -0.50 16.62
CA ILE A 339 -20.72 -0.39 15.64
C ILE A 339 -20.74 -1.63 14.76
N LEU A 340 -19.56 -2.07 14.34
CA LEU A 340 -19.43 -3.17 13.40
C LEU A 340 -18.12 -3.93 13.59
N ALA A 341 -18.21 -5.25 13.70
CA ALA A 341 -17.06 -6.14 13.50
C ALA A 341 -17.46 -7.12 12.41
N ALA A 342 -16.75 -7.09 11.28
CA ALA A 342 -17.07 -7.89 10.12
C ALA A 342 -15.82 -8.38 9.41
N LEU A 343 -15.92 -9.59 8.86
CA LEU A 343 -14.92 -10.14 7.95
C LEU A 343 -15.56 -10.16 6.56
N TRP A 344 -15.21 -9.19 5.73
CA TRP A 344 -15.71 -9.11 4.36
C TRP A 344 -14.69 -9.74 3.41
N PRO A 345 -15.02 -10.85 2.72
CA PRO A 345 -14.09 -11.52 1.81
C PRO A 345 -13.50 -10.59 0.73
N ALA A 346 -14.27 -9.60 0.28
CA ALA A 346 -13.83 -8.62 -0.71
C ALA A 346 -12.79 -7.62 -0.19
N VAL A 347 -12.70 -7.41 1.14
CA VAL A 347 -11.72 -6.53 1.77
C VAL A 347 -10.43 -7.30 2.09
N GLY A 348 -10.54 -8.61 2.31
CA GLY A 348 -9.39 -9.50 2.52
C GLY A 348 -8.69 -9.34 3.88
N VAL A 349 -9.18 -8.46 4.74
CA VAL A 349 -8.68 -8.22 6.11
C VAL A 349 -9.84 -8.04 7.09
N PRO A 350 -9.68 -8.40 8.38
CA PRO A 350 -10.66 -8.10 9.42
C PRO A 350 -10.91 -6.59 9.53
N VAL A 351 -12.18 -6.23 9.71
CA VAL A 351 -12.63 -4.85 9.87
C VAL A 351 -13.36 -4.70 11.19
N SER A 352 -12.93 -3.75 12.02
CA SER A 352 -13.59 -3.40 13.29
C SER A 352 -13.79 -1.89 13.37
N ILE A 353 -15.05 -1.45 13.54
CA ILE A 353 -15.43 -0.05 13.62
C ILE A 353 -16.14 0.18 14.93
N GLY A 354 -15.58 1.10 15.72
CA GLY A 354 -16.12 1.54 16.99
C GLY A 354 -16.64 2.97 16.99
N CYS A 355 -17.09 3.39 18.16
CA CYS A 355 -17.31 4.80 18.44
C CYS A 355 -16.03 5.39 19.04
N GLY A 356 -15.58 6.50 18.49
CA GLY A 356 -14.46 7.25 19.07
C GLY A 356 -14.91 7.92 20.37
N LEU A 357 -14.15 7.71 21.45
CA LEU A 357 -14.20 8.56 22.64
C LEU A 357 -13.48 9.86 22.27
N PHE A 358 -14.22 10.91 21.93
CA PHE A 358 -13.71 12.29 21.99
C PHE A 358 -14.15 12.94 23.29
#